data_AF-A0A376LKV9-F1
#
_entry.id   AF-A0A376LKV9-F1
#
_cell.length_a   1.000
_cell.length_b   1.000
_cell.length_c   1.000
_cell.angle_alpha   90.00
_cell.angle_beta   90.00
_cell.angle_gamma   90.00
#
_symmetry.space_group_name_H-M   'P 1'
#
loop_
_entity.id
_entity.type
_entity.pdbx_description
1 polymer ?
#
loop_
_entity_poly.entity_id
_entity_poly.type
_entity_poly.pdbx_seq_one_letter_code
_entity_poly.pdbx_strand_id
1 'polypeptide(L)'
;MNNAFMMHASTSPFYPLFAALDINAKMHEGVSGRNMWMDCVVNGINARKLILDNCQHIRPFVPELVDGKPWQSYETAQIAVDLRFFQFVPGEHWHSFEGYAENQYFVDPCKLLLTTPGIDARNGEYEAFGVPATILANFLRENGVVPEKCDLNSILFLLTPAEDMAKLQQLAALLVRFEKLLESDAPLSEVLPSIYKTA
;
A
#
# COMPACT_ATOMS: atom_id res chain seq x y z
N MET A 1 20.18 30.55 9.50
CA MET A 1 19.16 29.76 8.80
C MET A 1 18.88 30.30 7.39
N ASN A 2 18.49 31.57 7.21
CA ASN A 2 18.16 32.10 5.87
C ASN A 2 19.34 32.13 4.88
N ASN A 3 20.56 32.40 5.34
CA ASN A 3 21.74 32.40 4.45
C ASN A 3 21.96 31.03 3.77
N ALA A 4 21.74 29.93 4.51
CA ALA A 4 21.85 28.60 3.94
C ALA A 4 20.72 28.31 2.95
N PHE A 5 19.49 28.75 3.25
CA PHE A 5 18.36 28.63 2.33
C PHE A 5 18.61 29.34 1.00
N MET A 6 19.07 30.60 1.05
CA MET A 6 19.31 31.40 -0.15
C MET A 6 20.44 30.85 -1.05
N MET A 7 21.36 30.04 -0.53
CA MET A 7 22.37 29.36 -1.36
C MET A 7 21.76 28.30 -2.29
N HIS A 8 20.59 27.76 -1.96
CA HIS A 8 19.91 26.70 -2.72
C HIS A 8 18.60 27.17 -3.36
N ALA A 9 18.04 28.30 -2.91
CA ALA A 9 16.82 28.85 -3.46
C ALA A 9 17.08 29.54 -4.81
N SER A 10 16.18 29.32 -5.77
CA SER A 10 16.17 30.11 -7.01
C SER A 10 15.89 31.58 -6.70
N THR A 11 16.64 32.48 -7.35
CA THR A 11 16.35 33.92 -7.32
C THR A 11 15.09 34.29 -8.10
N SER A 12 14.54 33.35 -8.88
CA SER A 12 13.31 33.50 -9.66
C SER A 12 12.34 32.35 -9.31
N PRO A 13 11.62 32.43 -8.18
CA PRO A 13 10.71 31.36 -7.75
C PRO A 13 9.49 31.25 -8.66
N PHE A 14 8.90 30.06 -8.73
CA PHE A 14 7.65 29.82 -9.46
C PHE A 14 6.44 30.03 -8.54
N TYR A 15 5.72 31.13 -8.72
CA TYR A 15 4.71 31.60 -7.76
C TYR A 15 3.53 30.63 -7.59
N PRO A 16 3.04 29.92 -8.63
CA PRO A 16 2.03 28.88 -8.45
C PRO A 16 2.46 27.75 -7.51
N LEU A 17 3.76 27.40 -7.45
CA LEU A 17 4.25 26.40 -6.49
C LEU A 17 4.15 26.90 -5.05
N PHE A 18 4.43 28.20 -4.82
CA PHE A 18 4.25 28.81 -3.50
C PHE A 18 2.78 28.86 -3.10
N ALA A 19 1.89 29.20 -4.04
CA ALA A 19 0.44 29.17 -3.79
C ALA A 19 -0.05 27.76 -3.44
N ALA A 20 0.48 26.71 -4.10
CA ALA A 20 0.14 25.32 -3.77
C ALA A 20 0.52 24.95 -2.33
N LEU A 21 1.68 25.43 -1.83
CA LEU A 21 2.10 25.22 -0.44
C LEU A 21 1.18 25.94 0.55
N ASP A 22 0.75 27.17 0.25
CA ASP A 22 -0.18 27.94 1.08
C ASP A 22 -1.56 27.27 1.16
N ILE A 23 -2.10 26.84 0.02
CA ILE A 23 -3.36 26.10 -0.03
C ILE A 23 -3.25 24.75 0.69
N ASN A 24 -2.12 24.03 0.56
CA ASN A 24 -1.91 22.78 1.29
C ASN A 24 -1.97 23.01 2.81
N ALA A 25 -1.35 24.08 3.33
CA ALA A 25 -1.45 24.43 4.75
C ALA A 25 -2.90 24.68 5.17
N LYS A 26 -3.66 25.40 4.33
CA LYS A 26 -5.08 25.68 4.59
C LYS A 26 -5.96 24.42 4.56
N MET A 27 -5.72 23.50 3.62
CA MET A 27 -6.44 22.22 3.52
C MET A 27 -6.28 21.38 4.79
N HIS A 28 -5.10 21.41 5.42
CA HIS A 28 -4.81 20.64 6.62
C HIS A 28 -5.26 21.33 7.92
N GLU A 29 -5.74 22.58 7.85
CA GLU A 29 -6.12 23.35 9.02
C GLU A 29 -7.41 22.83 9.68
N GLY A 30 -7.38 22.70 11.01
CA GLY A 30 -8.56 22.43 11.82
C GLY A 30 -9.14 21.02 11.68
N VAL A 31 -10.42 20.89 12.01
CA VAL A 31 -11.12 19.59 12.06
C VAL A 31 -11.34 19.02 10.65
N SER A 32 -11.60 19.88 9.66
CA SER A 32 -11.81 19.44 8.27
C SER A 32 -10.60 18.69 7.71
N GLY A 33 -9.39 19.24 7.89
CA GLY A 33 -8.14 18.58 7.48
C GLY A 33 -7.94 17.22 8.13
N ARG A 34 -8.25 17.10 9.43
CA ARG A 34 -8.15 15.83 10.16
C ARG A 34 -9.18 14.80 9.67
N ASN A 35 -10.40 15.23 9.40
CA ASN A 35 -11.46 14.35 8.91
C ASN A 35 -11.13 13.81 7.50
N MET A 36 -10.60 14.64 6.60
CA MET A 36 -10.16 14.19 5.27
C MET A 36 -9.14 13.04 5.36
N TRP A 37 -8.19 13.12 6.29
CA TRP A 37 -7.22 12.04 6.52
C TRP A 37 -7.85 10.84 7.22
N MET A 38 -8.79 11.04 8.14
CA MET A 38 -9.52 9.93 8.76
C MET A 38 -10.31 9.13 7.72
N ASP A 39 -10.98 9.82 6.79
CA ASP A 39 -11.69 9.18 5.67
C ASP A 39 -10.72 8.40 4.77
N CYS A 40 -9.53 8.96 4.50
CA CYS A 40 -8.46 8.27 3.78
C CYS A 40 -8.02 6.97 4.49
N VAL A 41 -7.82 7.02 5.82
CA VAL A 41 -7.48 5.84 6.63
C VAL A 41 -8.59 4.80 6.58
N VAL A 42 -9.85 5.21 6.73
CA VAL A 42 -11.03 4.34 6.64
C VAL A 42 -11.11 3.66 5.27
N ASN A 43 -10.92 4.40 4.18
CA ASN A 43 -10.87 3.86 2.82
C ASN A 43 -9.72 2.86 2.66
N GLY A 44 -8.54 3.19 3.19
CA GLY A 44 -7.38 2.30 3.20
C GLY A 44 -7.61 1.01 3.99
N ILE A 45 -8.33 1.06 5.11
CA ILE A 45 -8.71 -0.13 5.89
C ILE A 45 -9.68 -0.98 5.09
N ASN A 46 -10.73 -0.38 4.53
CA ASN A 46 -11.73 -1.10 3.75
C ASN A 46 -11.11 -1.75 2.50
N ALA A 47 -10.16 -1.09 1.83
CA ALA A 47 -9.41 -1.67 0.73
C ALA A 47 -8.59 -2.90 1.15
N ARG A 48 -7.90 -2.83 2.30
CA ARG A 48 -7.17 -3.98 2.87
C ARG A 48 -8.11 -5.16 3.15
N LYS A 49 -9.28 -4.90 3.74
CA LYS A 49 -10.30 -5.94 3.97
C LYS A 49 -10.77 -6.57 2.67
N LEU A 50 -11.13 -5.76 1.67
CA LEU A 50 -11.54 -6.25 0.35
C LEU A 50 -10.47 -7.16 -0.28
N ILE A 51 -9.19 -6.78 -0.19
CA ILE A 51 -8.09 -7.61 -0.68
C ILE A 51 -7.98 -8.90 0.16
N LEU A 52 -8.01 -8.81 1.50
CA LEU A 52 -7.93 -9.98 2.37
C LEU A 52 -9.07 -10.99 2.15
N ASP A 53 -10.26 -10.51 1.82
CA ASP A 53 -11.46 -11.32 1.61
C ASP A 53 -11.54 -11.95 0.22
N ASN A 54 -10.87 -11.38 -0.79
CA ASN A 54 -11.01 -11.80 -2.18
C ASN A 54 -9.71 -12.27 -2.85
N CYS A 55 -8.55 -12.05 -2.23
CA CYS A 55 -7.24 -12.44 -2.76
C CYS A 55 -6.57 -13.47 -1.83
N GLN A 56 -6.03 -14.53 -2.42
CA GLN A 56 -5.31 -15.61 -1.74
C GLN A 56 -3.81 -15.32 -1.65
N HIS A 57 -3.23 -14.79 -2.71
CA HIS A 57 -1.78 -14.69 -2.92
C HIS A 57 -1.24 -13.29 -2.59
N ILE A 58 -1.95 -12.25 -3.01
CA ILE A 58 -1.60 -10.86 -2.79
C ILE A 58 -2.22 -10.41 -1.47
N ARG A 59 -1.38 -10.05 -0.50
CA ARG A 59 -1.83 -9.76 0.86
C ARG A 59 -1.36 -8.38 1.30
N PRO A 60 -2.19 -7.58 2.01
CA PRO A 60 -1.71 -6.34 2.59
C PRO A 60 -0.73 -6.61 3.73
N PHE A 61 0.30 -5.77 3.84
CA PHE A 61 1.31 -5.88 4.90
C PHE A 61 0.78 -5.28 6.22
N VAL A 62 -0.01 -6.06 6.94
CA VAL A 62 -0.59 -5.78 8.25
C VAL A 62 -0.55 -7.07 9.10
N PRO A 63 -0.71 -6.98 10.44
CA PRO A 63 -0.81 -8.18 11.27
C PRO A 63 -1.88 -9.15 10.75
N GLU A 64 -1.57 -10.45 10.71
CA GLU A 64 -2.56 -11.47 10.32
C GLU A 64 -3.67 -11.58 11.38
N LEU A 65 -3.27 -11.58 12.65
CA LEU A 65 -4.14 -11.69 13.81
C LEU A 65 -3.90 -10.51 14.77
N VAL A 66 -4.96 -10.03 15.39
CA VAL A 66 -4.92 -9.09 16.52
C VAL A 66 -5.78 -9.71 17.62
N ASP A 67 -5.26 -9.81 18.85
CA ASP A 67 -5.93 -10.47 19.99
C ASP A 67 -6.51 -11.86 19.64
N GLY A 68 -5.82 -12.62 18.77
CA GLY A 68 -6.21 -13.96 18.34
C GLY A 68 -7.32 -14.03 17.28
N LYS A 69 -7.75 -12.90 16.71
CA LYS A 69 -8.76 -12.85 15.62
C LYS A 69 -8.18 -12.25 14.34
N PRO A 70 -8.67 -12.66 13.15
CA PRO A 70 -8.24 -12.06 11.88
C PRO A 70 -8.41 -10.54 11.87
N TRP A 71 -7.40 -9.83 11.39
CA TRP A 71 -7.38 -8.36 11.37
C TRP A 71 -8.63 -7.75 10.71
N GLN A 72 -9.06 -8.32 9.57
CA GLN A 72 -10.23 -7.85 8.82
C GLN A 72 -11.58 -8.10 9.51
N SER A 73 -11.62 -8.95 10.54
CA SER A 73 -12.86 -9.28 11.27
C SER A 73 -13.34 -8.18 12.22
N TYR A 74 -12.47 -7.22 12.55
CA TYR A 74 -12.82 -6.09 13.42
C TYR A 74 -13.52 -4.98 12.66
N GLU A 75 -14.35 -4.19 13.32
CA GLU A 75 -15.03 -3.04 12.70
C GLU A 75 -14.02 -1.99 12.21
N THR A 76 -14.27 -1.43 11.02
CA THR A 76 -13.34 -0.45 10.43
C THR A 76 -13.15 0.78 11.33
N ALA A 77 -14.22 1.23 11.99
CA ALA A 77 -14.16 2.35 12.94
C ALA A 77 -13.26 2.05 14.15
N GLN A 78 -13.17 0.79 14.57
CA GLN A 78 -12.28 0.38 15.65
C GLN A 78 -10.82 0.39 15.17
N ILE A 79 -10.54 -0.22 14.02
CA ILE A 79 -9.20 -0.27 13.43
C ILE A 79 -8.65 1.15 13.22
N ALA A 80 -9.48 2.08 12.75
CA ALA A 80 -9.07 3.44 12.40
C ALA A 80 -8.55 4.29 13.58
N VAL A 81 -8.88 3.92 14.82
CA VAL A 81 -8.53 4.70 16.02
C VAL A 81 -7.65 3.95 17.01
N ASP A 82 -7.32 2.69 16.73
CA ASP A 82 -6.55 1.83 17.64
C ASP A 82 -5.23 1.41 16.99
N LEU A 83 -4.12 1.90 17.55
CA LEU A 83 -2.78 1.66 17.04
C LEU A 83 -2.36 0.20 17.04
N ARG A 84 -2.99 -0.65 17.86
CA ARG A 84 -2.66 -2.08 17.96
C ARG A 84 -2.82 -2.80 16.60
N PHE A 85 -3.72 -2.32 15.75
CA PHE A 85 -3.94 -2.87 14.41
C PHE A 85 -2.82 -2.55 13.40
N PHE A 86 -1.92 -1.65 13.74
CA PHE A 86 -0.80 -1.23 12.90
C PHE A 86 0.54 -1.42 13.60
N GLN A 87 0.59 -2.04 14.77
CA GLN A 87 1.80 -2.16 15.55
C GLN A 87 2.71 -3.29 15.03
N PHE A 88 4.03 -3.07 15.06
CA PHE A 88 5.00 -4.15 14.94
C PHE A 88 5.30 -4.70 16.33
N VAL A 89 4.71 -5.84 16.70
CA VAL A 89 4.93 -6.47 18.00
C VAL A 89 6.24 -7.27 17.97
N PRO A 90 7.19 -7.05 18.90
CA PRO A 90 8.44 -7.78 18.92
C PRO A 90 8.25 -9.30 18.92
N GLY A 91 8.96 -9.99 18.02
CA GLY A 91 8.92 -11.44 17.89
C GLY A 91 7.76 -11.99 17.06
N GLU A 92 6.85 -11.14 16.55
CA GLU A 92 5.87 -11.59 15.56
C GLU A 92 6.53 -11.84 14.20
N HIS A 93 6.11 -12.94 13.57
CA HIS A 93 6.74 -13.44 12.35
C HIS A 93 6.25 -12.77 11.08
N TRP A 94 5.04 -12.18 11.05
CA TRP A 94 4.44 -11.64 9.82
C TRP A 94 5.25 -10.49 9.20
N HIS A 95 6.05 -9.77 10.01
CA HIS A 95 6.86 -8.65 9.56
C HIS A 95 8.37 -8.94 9.48
N SER A 96 8.83 -10.09 9.99
CA SER A 96 10.23 -10.56 9.91
C SER A 96 11.32 -9.58 10.36
N PHE A 97 10.99 -8.60 11.22
CA PHE A 97 11.95 -7.59 11.70
C PHE A 97 12.56 -8.03 13.03
N GLU A 98 13.88 -8.17 13.06
CA GLU A 98 14.63 -8.45 14.28
C GLU A 98 14.98 -7.15 15.03
N GLY A 99 15.06 -7.25 16.36
CA GLY A 99 15.55 -6.15 17.22
C GLY A 99 14.56 -5.01 17.46
N TYR A 100 13.29 -5.17 17.10
CA TYR A 100 12.26 -4.19 17.42
C TYR A 100 11.89 -4.23 18.91
N ALA A 101 11.67 -3.05 19.49
CA ALA A 101 11.15 -2.91 20.85
C ALA A 101 9.64 -2.68 20.85
N GLU A 102 9.02 -2.92 22.01
CA GLU A 102 7.58 -2.72 22.19
C GLU A 102 7.20 -1.24 21.98
N ASN A 103 6.07 -1.00 21.32
CA ASN A 103 5.52 0.33 21.03
C ASN A 103 6.49 1.29 20.29
N GLN A 104 7.49 0.74 19.59
CA GLN A 104 8.50 1.54 18.91
C GLN A 104 8.11 1.90 17.47
N TYR A 105 7.49 0.97 16.74
CA TYR A 105 7.22 1.09 15.32
C TYR A 105 5.78 0.71 14.97
N PHE A 106 5.24 1.39 13.96
CA PHE A 106 3.89 1.18 13.44
C PHE A 106 3.89 1.21 11.92
N VAL A 107 3.04 0.40 11.30
CA VAL A 107 2.68 0.44 9.89
C VAL A 107 1.99 1.78 9.62
N ASP A 108 2.44 2.46 8.56
CA ASP A 108 1.78 3.65 8.06
C ASP A 108 0.45 3.27 7.37
N PRO A 109 -0.72 3.65 7.90
CA PRO A 109 -2.01 3.25 7.33
C PRO A 109 -2.23 3.83 5.93
N CYS A 110 -1.57 4.93 5.58
CA CYS A 110 -1.66 5.61 4.28
C CYS A 110 -0.71 5.02 3.23
N LYS A 111 0.09 4.00 3.58
CA LYS A 111 0.87 3.20 2.64
C LYS A 111 0.20 1.85 2.44
N LEU A 112 -0.51 1.70 1.32
CA LEU A 112 -1.07 0.41 0.93
C LEU A 112 0.05 -0.44 0.32
N LEU A 113 0.85 -1.03 1.20
CA LEU A 113 1.88 -2.00 0.84
C LEU A 113 1.24 -3.39 0.74
N LEU A 114 1.43 -4.04 -0.40
CA LEU A 114 1.01 -5.42 -0.64
C LEU A 114 2.25 -6.30 -0.87
N THR A 115 2.21 -7.53 -0.39
CA THR A 115 3.20 -8.56 -0.66
C THR A 115 2.70 -9.51 -1.76
N THR A 116 3.63 -10.09 -2.50
CA THR A 116 3.38 -11.17 -3.46
C THR A 116 4.08 -12.45 -3.01
N PRO A 117 3.60 -13.65 -3.40
CA PRO A 117 4.21 -14.92 -2.98
C PRO A 117 5.67 -15.04 -3.37
N GLY A 118 6.41 -15.91 -2.67
CA GLY A 118 7.82 -16.20 -2.97
C GLY A 118 8.77 -16.04 -1.79
N ILE A 119 8.33 -15.49 -0.66
CA ILE A 119 9.14 -15.37 0.56
C ILE A 119 8.26 -15.77 1.75
N ASP A 120 8.73 -16.73 2.54
CA ASP A 120 8.08 -17.12 3.79
C ASP A 120 8.51 -16.15 4.91
N ALA A 121 7.58 -15.31 5.38
CA ALA A 121 7.85 -14.34 6.44
C ALA A 121 8.29 -15.00 7.76
N ARG A 122 7.97 -16.28 8.00
CA ARG A 122 8.29 -16.96 9.27
C ARG A 122 9.75 -17.33 9.40
N ASN A 123 10.39 -17.68 8.30
CA ASN A 123 11.77 -18.16 8.30
C ASN A 123 12.72 -17.32 7.42
N GLY A 124 12.18 -16.42 6.60
CA GLY A 124 12.94 -15.53 5.72
C GLY A 124 13.45 -16.19 4.44
N GLU A 125 13.07 -17.44 4.16
CA GLU A 125 13.53 -18.20 3.00
C GLU A 125 12.61 -18.02 1.79
N TYR A 126 13.14 -18.32 0.61
CA TYR A 126 12.36 -18.35 -0.62
C TYR A 126 11.42 -19.55 -0.66
N GLU A 127 10.21 -19.33 -1.14
CA GLU A 127 9.24 -20.40 -1.42
C GLU A 127 9.53 -21.06 -2.78
N ALA A 128 9.04 -22.28 -2.97
CA ALA A 128 9.19 -22.99 -4.25
C ALA A 128 8.45 -22.31 -5.42
N PHE A 129 7.39 -21.56 -5.11
CA PHE A 129 6.64 -20.75 -6.05
C PHE A 129 6.68 -19.29 -5.60
N GLY A 130 6.82 -18.38 -6.54
CA GLY A 130 6.79 -16.95 -6.25
C GLY A 130 6.29 -16.14 -7.44
N VAL A 131 5.76 -14.97 -7.13
CA VAL A 131 5.33 -13.99 -8.13
C VAL A 131 6.16 -12.74 -7.94
N PRO A 132 7.15 -12.49 -8.80
CA PRO A 132 7.86 -11.22 -8.80
C PRO A 132 6.88 -10.06 -8.96
N ALA A 133 6.92 -9.08 -8.05
CA ALA A 133 5.98 -7.96 -8.03
C ALA A 133 6.03 -7.12 -9.32
N THR A 134 7.12 -7.19 -10.09
CA THR A 134 7.22 -6.58 -11.42
C THR A 134 6.21 -7.15 -12.43
N ILE A 135 5.85 -8.43 -12.34
CA ILE A 135 4.82 -9.04 -13.21
C ILE A 135 3.47 -8.38 -12.92
N LEU A 136 3.09 -8.32 -11.63
CA LEU A 136 1.88 -7.64 -11.19
C LEU A 136 1.89 -6.15 -11.56
N ALA A 137 3.02 -5.46 -11.37
CA ALA A 137 3.13 -4.04 -11.70
C ALA A 137 2.91 -3.77 -13.19
N ASN A 138 3.45 -4.60 -14.09
CA ASN A 138 3.21 -4.47 -15.52
C ASN A 138 1.76 -4.80 -15.88
N PHE A 139 1.17 -5.83 -15.28
CA PHE A 139 -0.25 -6.16 -15.48
C PHE A 139 -1.15 -4.97 -15.10
N LEU A 140 -0.90 -4.36 -13.93
CA LEU A 140 -1.68 -3.21 -13.47
C LEU A 140 -1.51 -1.99 -14.38
N ARG A 141 -0.28 -1.69 -14.84
CA ARG A 141 -0.04 -0.57 -15.77
C ARG A 141 -0.78 -0.74 -17.09
N GLU A 142 -0.78 -1.95 -17.65
CA GLU A 142 -1.55 -2.27 -18.86
C GLU A 142 -3.07 -2.12 -18.65
N ASN A 143 -3.54 -2.23 -17.41
CA ASN A 143 -4.93 -2.01 -17.01
C ASN A 143 -5.19 -0.63 -16.37
N GLY A 144 -4.30 0.35 -16.62
CA GLY A 144 -4.51 1.76 -16.25
C GLY A 144 -4.25 2.10 -14.78
N VAL A 145 -3.61 1.20 -14.02
CA VAL A 145 -3.25 1.42 -12.61
C VAL A 145 -1.73 1.53 -12.47
N VAL A 146 -1.26 2.66 -11.96
CA VAL A 146 0.18 2.92 -11.77
C VAL A 146 0.52 2.77 -10.29
N PRO A 147 1.30 1.75 -9.89
CA PRO A 147 1.86 1.68 -8.54
C PRO A 147 2.95 2.73 -8.36
N GLU A 148 3.17 3.17 -7.12
CA GLU A 148 4.27 4.08 -6.76
C GLU A 148 5.62 3.40 -6.99
N LYS A 149 5.75 2.18 -6.44
CA LYS A 149 6.92 1.33 -6.65
C LYS A 149 6.55 -0.14 -6.58
N CYS A 150 7.41 -0.97 -7.15
CA CYS A 150 7.43 -2.41 -6.94
C CYS A 150 8.88 -2.84 -6.70
N ASP A 151 9.09 -3.62 -5.64
CA ASP A 151 10.38 -4.24 -5.33
C ASP A 151 10.33 -5.70 -5.82
N LEU A 152 11.03 -6.63 -5.17
CA LEU A 152 11.04 -8.04 -5.59
C LEU A 152 9.69 -8.74 -5.32
N ASN A 153 9.21 -8.72 -4.08
CA ASN A 153 7.99 -9.40 -3.64
C ASN A 153 7.00 -8.45 -2.95
N SER A 154 7.07 -7.15 -3.28
CA SER A 154 6.15 -6.15 -2.75
C SER A 154 5.83 -5.05 -3.75
N ILE A 155 4.62 -4.52 -3.66
CA ILE A 155 4.11 -3.42 -4.48
C ILE A 155 3.42 -2.38 -3.58
N LEU A 156 3.62 -1.10 -3.87
CA LEU A 156 3.16 0.01 -3.02
C LEU A 156 2.24 0.96 -3.78
N PHE A 157 1.14 1.34 -3.11
CA PHE A 157 0.27 2.45 -3.51
C PHE A 157 0.22 3.49 -2.39
N LEU A 158 0.30 4.76 -2.77
CA LEU A 158 0.22 5.89 -1.84
C LEU A 158 -1.24 6.32 -1.69
N LEU A 159 -1.74 6.34 -0.45
CA LEU A 159 -3.07 6.82 -0.15
C LEU A 159 -3.01 8.27 0.33
N THR A 160 -3.88 9.09 -0.23
CA THR A 160 -4.14 10.46 0.21
C THR A 160 -5.66 10.69 0.23
N PRO A 161 -6.15 11.82 0.76
CA PRO A 161 -7.57 12.16 0.65
C PRO A 161 -8.10 12.32 -0.79
N ALA A 162 -7.24 12.19 -1.82
CA ALA A 162 -7.67 12.10 -3.22
C ALA A 162 -8.24 10.73 -3.61
N GLU A 163 -8.07 9.71 -2.76
CA GLU A 163 -8.55 8.34 -3.00
C GLU A 163 -10.00 8.15 -2.54
N ASP A 164 -10.80 7.49 -3.37
CA ASP A 164 -12.16 7.06 -3.02
C ASP A 164 -12.30 5.53 -3.10
N MET A 165 -13.42 5.02 -2.56
CA MET A 165 -13.67 3.58 -2.57
C MET A 165 -13.89 3.00 -3.96
N ALA A 166 -14.35 3.78 -4.95
CA ALA A 166 -14.56 3.28 -6.30
C ALA A 166 -13.22 2.92 -6.96
N LYS A 167 -12.22 3.81 -6.84
CA LYS A 167 -10.86 3.57 -7.32
C LYS A 167 -10.19 2.40 -6.59
N LEU A 168 -10.35 2.30 -5.27
CA LEU A 168 -9.78 1.20 -4.49
C LEU A 168 -10.46 -0.16 -4.77
N GLN A 169 -11.77 -0.16 -5.05
CA GLN A 169 -12.48 -1.35 -5.50
C GLN A 169 -12.02 -1.80 -6.89
N GLN A 170 -11.76 -0.87 -7.81
CA GLN A 170 -11.19 -1.19 -9.12
C GLN A 170 -9.80 -1.83 -8.98
N LEU A 171 -8.94 -1.31 -8.09
CA LEU A 171 -7.67 -1.94 -7.78
C LEU A 171 -7.87 -3.38 -7.27
N ALA A 172 -8.72 -3.58 -6.26
CA ALA A 172 -8.99 -4.91 -5.71
C ALA A 172 -9.51 -5.88 -6.79
N ALA A 173 -10.41 -5.43 -7.67
CA ALA A 173 -10.93 -6.26 -8.76
C ALA A 173 -9.83 -6.67 -9.76
N LEU A 174 -8.86 -5.80 -10.05
CA LEU A 174 -7.72 -6.13 -10.89
C LEU A 174 -6.78 -7.13 -10.22
N LEU A 175 -6.56 -7.03 -8.91
CA LEU A 175 -5.78 -8.01 -8.14
C LEU A 175 -6.43 -9.40 -8.20
N VAL A 176 -7.75 -9.48 -7.99
CA VAL A 176 -8.52 -10.73 -8.12
C VAL A 176 -8.42 -11.30 -9.53
N ARG A 177 -8.52 -10.45 -10.57
CA ARG A 177 -8.38 -10.89 -11.96
C ARG A 177 -6.96 -11.43 -12.23
N PHE A 178 -5.94 -10.78 -11.70
CA PHE A 178 -4.56 -11.23 -11.84
C PHE A 178 -4.35 -12.60 -11.19
N GLU A 179 -4.85 -12.82 -9.97
CA GLU A 179 -4.75 -14.12 -9.30
C GLU A 179 -5.44 -15.23 -10.09
N LYS A 180 -6.62 -14.97 -10.65
CA LYS A 180 -7.30 -15.96 -11.50
C LYS A 180 -6.46 -16.38 -12.71
N LEU A 181 -5.79 -15.42 -13.35
CA LEU A 181 -4.89 -15.69 -14.48
C LEU A 181 -3.66 -16.51 -14.03
N LEU A 182 -3.15 -16.22 -12.83
CA LEU A 182 -2.05 -16.94 -12.22
C LEU A 182 -2.43 -18.39 -11.89
N GLU A 183 -3.56 -18.59 -11.24
CA GLU A 183 -4.09 -19.91 -10.85
C GLU A 183 -4.44 -20.78 -12.06
N SER A 184 -4.88 -20.16 -13.16
CA SER A 184 -5.20 -20.87 -14.40
C SER A 184 -3.99 -21.14 -15.29
N ASP A 185 -2.77 -20.74 -14.87
CA ASP A 185 -1.55 -20.76 -15.69
C ASP A 185 -1.79 -20.14 -17.08
N ALA A 186 -2.41 -18.95 -17.10
CA ALA A 186 -2.80 -18.29 -18.34
C ALA A 186 -1.57 -17.94 -19.19
N PRO A 187 -1.68 -17.99 -20.54
CA PRO A 187 -0.58 -17.63 -21.41
C PRO A 187 -0.07 -16.20 -21.17
N LEU A 188 1.26 -16.00 -21.20
CA LEU A 188 1.86 -14.68 -20.99
C LEU A 188 1.34 -13.62 -21.97
N SER A 189 0.96 -14.02 -23.19
CA SER A 189 0.34 -13.14 -24.19
C SER A 189 -1.02 -12.58 -23.78
N GLU A 190 -1.72 -13.24 -22.85
CA GLU A 190 -2.97 -12.77 -22.26
C GLU A 190 -2.71 -11.89 -21.02
N VAL A 191 -1.74 -12.28 -20.19
CA VAL A 191 -1.43 -11.57 -18.93
C VAL A 191 -0.67 -10.27 -19.19
N LEU A 192 0.37 -10.30 -20.02
CA LEU A 192 1.26 -9.17 -20.33
C LEU A 192 1.47 -9.03 -21.86
N PRO A 193 0.41 -8.72 -22.64
CA PRO A 193 0.50 -8.64 -24.09
C PRO A 193 1.54 -7.64 -24.61
N SER A 194 1.80 -6.54 -23.89
CA SER A 194 2.76 -5.53 -24.38
C SER A 194 4.20 -6.03 -24.28
N ILE A 195 4.54 -6.69 -23.16
CA ILE A 195 5.84 -7.33 -22.95
C ILE A 195 6.02 -8.52 -23.91
N TYR A 196 4.99 -9.35 -24.06
CA TYR A 196 5.04 -10.51 -24.95
C TYR A 196 5.33 -10.12 -26.41
N LYS A 197 4.77 -9.00 -26.90
CA LYS A 197 4.99 -8.51 -28.26
C LYS A 197 6.39 -7.90 -28.48
N THR A 198 7.09 -7.53 -27.42
CA THR A 198 8.43 -6.93 -27.50
C THR A 198 9.56 -7.93 -27.23
N ALA A 199 9.23 -9.14 -26.77
CA ALA A 199 10.14 -10.27 -26.64
C ALA A 199 10.33 -11.00 -27.99
#